data_AF-A0A9W6UKT3-F1
#
_entry.id   AF-A0A9W6UKT3-F1
#
_cell.length_a   1.000
_cell.length_b   1.000
_cell.length_c   1.000
_cell.angle_alpha   90.00
_cell.angle_beta   90.00
_cell.angle_gamma   90.00
#
_symmetry.space_group_name_H-M   'P 1'
#
loop_
_entity.id
_entity.type
_entity.pdbx_description
1 polymer ?
#
loop_
_entity_poly.entity_id
_entity_poly.type
_entity_poly.pdbx_seq_one_letter_code
_entity_poly.pdbx_strand_id
1 'polypeptide(L)' 'MSQDTHGADTVSAVPVPPGTGEAALAERTVRGVRARLDTLDALPTFEHVAVFEAVHRELSEVLTALDAARG' A
#
# COMPACT_ATOMS: atom_id res chain seq x y z
N MET A 1 -32.01 0.92 21.04
CA MET A 1 -30.83 1.07 21.93
C MET A 1 -30.01 -0.18 21.75
N SER A 2 -28.98 -0.11 20.90
CA SER A 2 -27.55 -0.02 21.29
C SER A 2 -27.07 -1.42 21.70
N GLN A 3 -26.05 -2.04 21.11
CA GLN A 3 -24.70 -1.55 20.76
C GLN A 3 -24.20 -2.41 19.57
N ASP A 4 -23.59 -1.86 18.51
CA ASP A 4 -22.22 -1.35 18.44
C ASP A 4 -21.20 -2.31 19.07
N THR A 5 -20.49 -3.05 18.22
CA THR A 5 -19.02 -3.01 18.07
C THR A 5 -18.64 -4.06 17.04
N HIS A 6 -18.52 -3.64 15.78
CA HIS A 6 -17.71 -4.35 14.80
C HIS A 6 -16.27 -4.25 15.29
N GLY A 7 -15.81 -5.30 15.98
CA GLY A 7 -14.46 -5.41 16.50
C GLY A 7 -13.50 -5.19 15.35
N ALA A 8 -12.74 -4.11 15.44
CA ALA A 8 -11.68 -3.75 14.53
C ALA A 8 -10.76 -4.97 14.34
N ASP A 9 -10.86 -5.59 13.16
CA ASP A 9 -9.87 -6.55 12.69
C ASP A 9 -8.57 -5.77 12.58
N THR A 10 -7.78 -5.92 13.64
CA THR A 10 -6.52 -5.22 13.82
C THR A 10 -5.63 -5.78 12.75
N VAL A 11 -5.41 -5.03 11.66
CA VAL A 11 -4.39 -5.36 10.69
C VAL A 11 -3.08 -5.38 11.47
N SER A 12 -2.71 -6.57 11.91
CA SER A 12 -1.48 -6.84 12.63
C SER A 12 -0.39 -6.64 11.61
N ALA A 13 0.08 -5.39 11.50
CA ALA A 13 1.27 -5.07 10.75
C ALA A 13 2.41 -5.78 11.45
N VAL A 14 2.72 -6.99 10.99
CA VAL A 14 3.94 -7.70 11.38
C VAL A 14 5.09 -6.72 11.14
N PRO A 15 5.85 -6.33 12.18
CA PRO A 15 7.00 -5.47 11.99
C PRO A 15 8.07 -6.33 11.31
N VAL A 16 8.15 -6.23 9.98
CA VAL A 16 9.28 -6.79 9.24
C VAL A 16 10.50 -5.97 9.66
N PRO A 17 11.60 -6.60 10.14
CA PRO A 17 12.83 -5.87 10.44
C PRO A 17 13.33 -5.16 9.17
N PRO A 18 14.07 -4.04 9.28
CA PRO A 18 14.60 -3.35 8.10
C PRO A 18 15.47 -4.31 7.29
N GLY A 19 14.91 -4.85 6.22
CA GLY A 19 15.57 -5.81 5.36
C GLY A 19 16.42 -5.06 4.34
N THR A 20 17.69 -5.41 4.19
CA THR A 20 18.51 -4.85 3.10
C THR A 20 18.03 -5.39 1.75
N GLY A 21 18.03 -4.55 0.70
CA GLY A 21 17.69 -4.97 -0.66
C GLY A 21 16.19 -5.00 -0.96
N GLU A 22 15.71 -6.09 -1.55
CA GLU A 22 14.32 -6.28 -2.05
C GLU A 22 13.25 -5.99 -0.99
N ALA A 23 13.48 -6.43 0.25
CA ALA A 23 12.52 -6.25 1.35
C ALA A 23 12.32 -4.77 1.72
N ALA A 24 13.38 -3.96 1.81
CA ALA A 24 13.25 -2.52 2.05
C ALA A 24 12.60 -1.78 0.87
N LEU A 25 12.83 -2.24 -0.37
CA LEU A 25 12.15 -1.68 -1.53
C LEU A 25 10.64 -1.95 -1.43
N ALA A 26 10.25 -3.21 -1.23
CA ALA A 26 8.85 -3.59 -1.08
C ALA A 26 8.17 -2.85 0.09
N GLU A 27 8.82 -2.75 1.24
CA GLU A 27 8.25 -2.07 2.41
C GLU A 27 8.05 -0.56 2.17
N ARG A 28 9.03 0.13 1.56
CA ARG A 28 8.89 1.55 1.21
C ARG A 28 7.74 1.77 0.23
N THR A 29 7.63 0.92 -0.79
CA THR A 29 6.55 1.01 -1.78
C THR A 29 5.20 0.81 -1.13
N VAL A 30 5.03 -0.23 -0.30
CA VAL A 30 3.76 -0.48 0.41
C VAL A 30 3.37 0.70 1.30
N ARG A 31 4.34 1.28 2.00
CA ARG A 31 4.11 2.46 2.86
C ARG A 31 3.67 3.68 2.04
N GLY A 32 4.34 3.95 0.91
CA GLY A 32 3.99 5.05 0.01
C GLY A 32 2.60 4.89 -0.62
N VAL A 33 2.28 3.67 -1.08
CA VAL A 33 0.96 3.33 -1.62
C VAL A 33 -0.13 3.54 -0.58
N ARG A 34 0.05 3.02 0.65
CA ARG A 34 -0.91 3.22 1.75
C ARG A 34 -1.15 4.70 2.03
N ALA A 35 -0.07 5.48 2.18
CA ALA A 35 -0.19 6.92 2.42
C ALA A 35 -0.95 7.65 1.30
N ARG A 36 -0.80 7.20 0.04
CA ARG A 36 -1.55 7.78 -1.08
C ARG A 36 -3.02 7.35 -1.04
N LEU A 37 -3.32 6.09 -0.72
CA LEU A 37 -4.70 5.62 -0.57
C LEU A 37 -5.44 6.33 0.58
N ASP A 38 -4.73 6.66 1.67
CA ASP A 38 -5.31 7.43 2.79
C ASP A 38 -5.75 8.84 2.37
N THR A 39 -5.25 9.38 1.26
CA THR A 39 -5.69 10.69 0.74
C THR A 39 -6.99 10.64 -0.05
N LEU A 40 -7.49 9.46 -0.43
CA LEU A 40 -8.67 9.30 -1.27
C LEU A 40 -9.94 9.90 -0.65
N ASP A 41 -10.09 9.79 0.67
CA ASP A 41 -11.26 10.31 1.38
C ASP A 41 -11.40 11.84 1.27
N ALA A 42 -10.30 12.54 0.98
CA ALA A 42 -10.28 13.99 0.76
C ALA A 42 -10.48 14.39 -0.71
N LEU A 43 -10.51 13.43 -1.64
CA LEU A 43 -10.59 13.68 -3.08
C LEU A 43 -12.00 13.41 -3.62
N PRO A 44 -12.43 14.14 -4.66
CA PRO A 44 -13.62 13.78 -5.41
C PRO A 44 -13.53 12.36 -5.99
N THR A 45 -14.65 11.63 -6.00
CA THR A 45 -14.68 10.22 -6.45
C THR A 45 -14.12 10.01 -7.87
N PHE A 46 -14.29 10.98 -8.77
CA PHE A 46 -13.75 10.88 -10.13
C PHE A 46 -12.20 10.90 -10.18
N GLU A 47 -11.56 11.47 -9.16
CA GLU A 47 -10.09 11.48 -9.03
C GLU A 47 -9.53 10.16 -8.47
N HIS A 48 -10.38 9.33 -7.84
CA HIS A 48 -9.95 8.06 -7.26
C HIS A 48 -9.38 7.13 -8.33
N VAL A 49 -9.94 7.15 -9.54
CA VAL A 49 -9.46 6.35 -10.68
C VAL A 49 -8.02 6.70 -11.03
N ALA A 50 -7.69 7.99 -11.11
CA ALA A 50 -6.34 8.44 -11.43
C ALA A 50 -5.33 8.02 -10.34
N VAL A 51 -5.75 8.06 -9.07
CA VAL A 51 -4.93 7.59 -7.94
C VAL A 51 -4.72 6.08 -8.02
N PHE A 52 -5.75 5.29 -8.32
CA PHE A 52 -5.63 3.84 -8.48
C PHE A 52 -4.73 3.46 -9.66
N GLU A 53 -4.83 4.15 -10.79
CA GLU A 53 -3.94 3.93 -11.95
C GLU A 53 -2.48 4.21 -11.59
N ALA A 54 -2.21 5.28 -10.85
CA ALA A 54 -0.87 5.61 -10.38
C ALA A 54 -0.31 4.54 -9.43
N VAL A 55 -1.13 4.08 -8.47
CA VAL A 55 -0.76 3.00 -7.55
C VAL A 55 -0.46 1.71 -8.32
N HIS A 56 -1.33 1.33 -9.27
CA HIS A 56 -1.16 0.13 -10.06
C HIS A 56 0.14 0.16 -10.87
N ARG A 57 0.47 1.31 -11.48
CA ARG A 57 1.72 1.51 -12.22
C ARG A 57 2.94 1.37 -11.32
N GLU A 58 2.95 2.06 -10.19
CA GLU A 58 4.06 2.04 -9.23
C GLU A 58 4.34 0.61 -8.72
N LEU A 59 3.28 -0.13 -8.36
CA LEU A 59 3.42 -1.51 -7.93
C LEU A 59 3.95 -2.41 -9.06
N SER A 60 3.45 -2.24 -10.28
CA SER A 60 3.90 -3.03 -11.43
C SER A 60 5.38 -2.79 -11.74
N GLU A 61 5.84 -1.54 -11.67
CA GLU A 61 7.25 -1.17 -11.86
C GLU A 61 8.14 -1.79 -10.79
N VAL A 62 7.73 -1.72 -9.52
CA VAL A 62 8.48 -2.30 -8.40
C VAL A 62 8.53 -3.82 -8.50
N LEU A 63 7.42 -4.48 -8.81
CA LEU A 63 7.39 -5.93 -9.01
C LEU A 63 8.31 -6.36 -10.17
N THR A 64 8.31 -5.61 -11.27
CA THR A 64 9.21 -5.84 -12.40
C THR A 64 10.68 -5.71 -11.99
N ALA A 65 11.01 -4.67 -11.20
CA ALA A 65 12.37 -4.46 -10.71
C ALA A 65 12.82 -5.58 -9.74
N LEU A 66 11.92 -6.05 -8.87
CA LEU A 66 12.17 -7.16 -7.96
C LEU A 66 12.36 -8.48 -8.71
N ASP A 67 11.59 -8.72 -9.77
CA ASP A 67 11.74 -9.90 -10.62
C ASP A 67 13.08 -9.88 -11.37
N ALA A 68 13.46 -8.71 -11.93
CA ALA A 68 14.74 -8.53 -12.60
C ALA A 68 15.95 -8.66 -11.66
N ALA A 69 15.80 -8.37 -10.36
CA ALA A 69 16.87 -8.55 -9.37
C ALA A 69 17.06 -10.04 -8.97
N ARG A 70 16.07 -10.89 -9.24
CA ARG A 70 16.08 -12.32 -8.92
C ARG A 70 16.61 -13.21 -10.04
N GLY A 71 16.58 -12.72 -11.30
CA GLY A 71 17.09 -13.40 -12.49
C GLY A 71 18.55 -13.10 -12.79
#